data_AF-A0AAN7GCW5-F1
#
_entry.id   AF-A0AAN7GCW5-F1
#
_cell.length_a   1.000
_cell.length_b   1.000
_cell.length_c   1.000
_cell.angle_alpha   90.00
_cell.angle_beta   90.00
_cell.angle_gamma   90.00
#
_symmetry.space_group_name_H-M   'P 1'
#
loop_
_entity.id
_entity.type
_entity.pdbx_description
1 polymer ?
#
loop_
_entity_poly.entity_id
_entity_poly.type
_entity_poly.pdbx_seq_one_letter_code
_entity_poly.pdbx_strand_id
1 'polypeptide(L)'
;MPKEYSRVVLPLTQDSISIADGDDVSLVDDTTNFERPIGRKAEKANRKKKASGKDVGEYLAKKIKVIENLQEQEKESLRIKAERVRLEELRDKERIQLEELRDRDRVRFEEKRIQMEEERLRIEKEKFRIKSMIEDDRIMNLDISDIFEALRLFYEQLQEGILARQASTK
;
A
#
# COMPACT_ATOMS: atom_id res chain seq x y z
N MET A 1 -50.27 13.72 25.38
CA MET A 1 -51.73 13.90 25.28
C MET A 1 -52.38 12.53 25.10
N PRO A 2 -53.29 12.09 25.99
CA PRO A 2 -53.88 10.75 25.97
C PRO A 2 -55.23 10.67 25.23
N LYS A 3 -55.51 9.44 24.74
CA LYS A 3 -56.78 8.71 24.47
C LYS A 3 -58.07 9.49 24.17
N GLU A 4 -58.80 9.02 23.16
CA GLU A 4 -60.25 8.84 23.25
C GLU A 4 -60.75 7.74 22.29
N TYR A 5 -61.33 6.70 22.87
CA TYR A 5 -62.18 5.72 22.20
C TYR A 5 -63.62 6.22 22.35
N SER A 6 -64.42 6.20 21.29
CA SER A 6 -65.87 6.21 21.42
C SER A 6 -66.50 5.16 20.51
N ARG A 7 -67.23 4.25 21.14
CA ARG A 7 -68.10 3.23 20.53
C ARG A 7 -69.43 3.88 20.15
N VAL A 8 -70.31 3.09 19.52
CA VAL A 8 -71.74 2.92 19.84
C VAL A 8 -72.69 3.11 18.63
N VAL A 9 -73.24 1.95 18.21
CA VAL A 9 -74.67 1.68 17.85
C VAL A 9 -75.13 1.75 16.38
N LEU A 10 -75.34 0.54 15.84
CA LEU A 10 -76.32 0.15 14.80
C LEU A 10 -77.76 0.10 15.39
N PRO A 11 -78.82 -0.17 14.62
CA PRO A 11 -79.21 0.26 13.26
C PRO A 11 -80.67 0.79 13.25
N LEU A 12 -81.17 1.30 12.12
CA LEU A 12 -82.63 1.35 11.90
C LEU A 12 -82.99 1.13 10.43
N THR A 13 -83.72 0.05 10.20
CA THR A 13 -84.43 -0.34 8.98
C THR A 13 -85.63 0.57 8.74
N GLN A 14 -85.85 1.00 7.50
CA GLN A 14 -87.17 1.44 7.03
C GLN A 14 -87.51 0.71 5.74
N ASP A 15 -88.39 -0.27 5.88
CA ASP A 15 -89.19 -0.86 4.81
C ASP A 15 -90.35 0.09 4.48
N SER A 16 -90.61 0.32 3.20
CA SER A 16 -91.93 0.77 2.74
C SER A 16 -92.20 0.28 1.32
N ILE A 17 -93.09 -0.70 1.23
CA ILE A 17 -93.72 -1.24 0.02
C ILE A 17 -94.90 -0.33 -0.35
N SER A 18 -95.04 0.01 -1.63
CA SER A 18 -96.35 0.27 -2.23
C SER A 18 -96.39 -0.30 -3.65
N ILE A 19 -97.22 -1.32 -3.79
CA ILE A 19 -97.62 -2.01 -5.01
C ILE A 19 -98.39 -1.03 -5.90
N ALA A 20 -98.03 -0.95 -7.17
CA ALA A 20 -98.87 -0.38 -8.21
C ALA A 20 -98.77 -1.30 -9.43
N ASP A 21 -99.84 -2.07 -9.64
CA ASP A 21 -100.07 -2.93 -10.80
C ASP A 21 -100.02 -2.13 -12.10
N GLY A 22 -99.27 -2.65 -13.07
CA GLY A 22 -99.16 -2.14 -14.42
C GLY A 22 -98.77 -3.29 -15.33
N ASP A 23 -99.78 -4.05 -15.73
CA ASP A 23 -99.73 -5.15 -16.69
C ASP A 23 -99.43 -4.59 -18.09
N ASP A 24 -98.27 -4.90 -18.68
CA ASP A 24 -98.14 -4.98 -20.13
C ASP A 24 -97.01 -5.95 -20.53
N VAL A 25 -97.33 -6.81 -21.49
CA VAL A 25 -96.59 -8.00 -21.88
C VAL A 25 -95.72 -7.67 -23.09
N SER A 26 -94.39 -7.83 -23.00
CA SER A 26 -93.56 -7.97 -24.21
C SER A 26 -92.28 -8.79 -24.01
N LEU A 27 -92.34 -10.02 -24.54
CA LEU A 27 -91.35 -10.66 -25.41
C LEU A 27 -89.85 -10.67 -25.00
N VAL A 28 -89.44 -11.78 -24.38
CA VAL A 28 -88.28 -12.66 -24.68
C VAL A 28 -87.19 -12.10 -25.63
N ASP A 29 -85.97 -11.86 -25.12
CA ASP A 29 -84.76 -12.57 -25.58
C ASP A 29 -83.53 -12.26 -24.68
N ASP A 30 -83.19 -13.22 -23.82
CA ASP A 30 -81.96 -13.24 -23.01
C ASP A 30 -80.79 -13.83 -23.84
N THR A 31 -79.83 -13.00 -24.23
CA THR A 31 -78.49 -13.46 -24.65
C THR A 31 -77.41 -12.92 -23.74
N THR A 32 -77.51 -13.26 -22.46
CA THR A 32 -76.41 -13.13 -21.50
C THR A 32 -75.53 -14.39 -21.56
N ASN A 33 -74.28 -14.22 -21.98
CA ASN A 33 -73.24 -15.25 -21.97
C ASN A 33 -72.97 -15.73 -20.53
N PHE A 34 -73.74 -16.71 -20.07
CA PHE A 34 -73.47 -17.40 -18.81
C PHE A 34 -72.47 -18.54 -19.06
N GLU A 35 -71.18 -18.21 -19.09
CA GLU A 35 -70.15 -19.23 -18.89
C GLU A 35 -70.45 -19.95 -17.56
N ARG A 36 -70.53 -21.28 -17.61
CA ARG A 36 -70.88 -22.09 -16.43
C ARG A 36 -69.85 -21.85 -15.32
N PRO A 37 -70.27 -21.60 -14.07
CA PRO A 37 -69.33 -21.42 -12.97
C PRO A 37 -68.46 -22.67 -12.82
N ILE A 38 -67.14 -22.45 -12.80
CA ILE A 38 -66.14 -23.51 -12.62
C ILE A 38 -66.46 -24.25 -11.32
N GLY A 39 -66.70 -25.56 -11.44
CA GLY A 39 -67.07 -26.38 -10.31
C GLY A 39 -65.97 -26.42 -9.25
N ARG A 40 -66.37 -26.51 -7.96
CA ARG A 40 -65.47 -26.56 -6.80
C ARG A 40 -64.31 -27.56 -6.94
N LYS A 41 -64.50 -28.69 -7.64
CA LYS A 41 -63.45 -29.69 -7.89
C LYS A 41 -62.36 -29.16 -8.84
N ALA A 42 -62.75 -28.50 -9.92
CA ALA A 42 -61.84 -27.90 -10.88
C ALA A 42 -61.10 -26.70 -10.27
N GLU A 43 -61.80 -25.87 -9.49
CA GLU A 43 -61.18 -24.77 -8.73
C GLU A 43 -60.12 -25.30 -7.74
N LYS A 44 -60.44 -26.33 -6.96
CA LYS A 44 -59.52 -26.96 -5.99
C LYS A 44 -58.30 -27.59 -6.67
N ALA A 45 -58.48 -28.22 -7.83
CA ALA A 45 -57.38 -28.75 -8.63
C ALA A 45 -56.46 -27.63 -9.17
N ASN A 46 -57.04 -26.52 -9.64
CA ASN A 46 -56.28 -25.36 -10.11
C ASN A 46 -55.52 -24.66 -8.97
N ARG A 47 -56.12 -24.57 -7.77
CA ARG A 47 -55.46 -24.03 -6.57
C ARG A 47 -54.27 -24.90 -6.15
N LYS A 48 -54.38 -26.22 -6.22
CA LYS A 48 -53.24 -27.14 -5.95
C LYS A 48 -52.10 -26.99 -6.97
N LYS A 49 -52.41 -26.80 -8.26
CA LYS A 49 -51.39 -26.60 -9.31
C LYS A 49 -50.64 -25.27 -9.18
N LYS A 50 -51.26 -24.22 -8.62
CA LYS A 50 -50.63 -22.90 -8.43
C LYS A 50 -49.76 -22.78 -7.18
N ALA A 51 -49.91 -23.68 -6.20
CA ALA A 51 -49.27 -23.56 -4.89
C ALA A 51 -47.87 -24.21 -4.79
N SER A 52 -47.52 -25.17 -5.66
CA SER A 52 -46.38 -26.07 -5.41
C SER A 52 -45.07 -25.74 -6.14
N GLY A 53 -45.00 -24.69 -6.97
CA GLY A 53 -43.86 -24.48 -7.89
C GLY A 53 -43.08 -23.18 -7.78
N LYS A 54 -43.61 -22.14 -7.12
CA LYS A 54 -42.99 -20.79 -7.15
C LYS A 54 -41.86 -20.59 -6.13
N ASP A 55 -41.90 -21.30 -5.02
CA ASP A 55 -40.99 -21.06 -3.89
C ASP A 55 -39.57 -21.63 -4.11
N VAL A 56 -39.47 -22.84 -4.67
CA VAL A 56 -38.17 -23.51 -4.87
C VAL A 56 -37.33 -22.83 -5.96
N GLY A 57 -37.95 -22.42 -7.07
CA GLY A 57 -37.25 -21.73 -8.16
C GLY A 57 -36.71 -20.35 -7.75
N GLU A 58 -37.49 -19.59 -6.99
CA GLU A 58 -37.07 -18.28 -6.47
C GLU A 58 -35.93 -18.43 -5.44
N TYR A 59 -35.98 -19.45 -4.59
CA TYR A 59 -34.91 -19.78 -3.65
C TYR A 59 -33.59 -20.15 -4.37
N LEU A 60 -33.66 -20.97 -5.42
CA LEU A 60 -32.49 -21.31 -6.23
C LEU A 60 -31.91 -20.08 -6.95
N ALA A 61 -32.76 -19.23 -7.52
CA ALA A 61 -32.32 -17.98 -8.16
C ALA A 61 -31.63 -17.03 -7.16
N LYS A 62 -32.16 -16.91 -5.93
CA LYS A 62 -31.51 -16.13 -4.85
C LYS A 62 -30.14 -16.69 -4.49
N LYS A 63 -30.00 -18.02 -4.39
CA LYS A 63 -28.71 -18.67 -4.12
C LYS A 63 -27.68 -18.42 -5.22
N ILE A 64 -28.08 -18.54 -6.48
CA ILE A 64 -27.20 -18.29 -7.63
C ILE A 64 -26.71 -16.84 -7.59
N LYS A 65 -27.60 -15.87 -7.38
CA LYS A 65 -27.24 -14.46 -7.27
C LYS A 65 -26.27 -14.17 -6.12
N VAL A 66 -26.43 -14.84 -4.97
CA VAL A 66 -25.49 -14.70 -3.85
C VAL A 66 -24.10 -15.23 -4.23
N ILE A 67 -24.03 -16.36 -4.93
CA ILE A 67 -22.76 -16.94 -5.38
C ILE A 67 -22.07 -16.02 -6.39
N GLU A 68 -22.82 -15.50 -7.37
CA GLU A 68 -22.30 -14.55 -8.37
C GLU A 68 -21.73 -13.28 -7.69
N ASN A 69 -22.49 -12.69 -6.76
CA ASN A 69 -22.03 -11.52 -6.01
C ASN A 69 -20.76 -11.80 -5.20
N LEU A 70 -20.64 -12.98 -4.57
CA LEU A 70 -19.44 -13.37 -3.83
C LEU A 70 -18.24 -13.54 -4.76
N GLN A 71 -18.43 -14.12 -5.94
CA GLN A 71 -17.38 -14.26 -6.95
C GLN A 71 -16.91 -12.91 -7.50
N GLU A 72 -17.83 -11.99 -7.75
CA GLU A 72 -17.49 -10.61 -8.16
C GLU A 72 -16.71 -9.89 -7.06
N GLN A 73 -17.15 -10.00 -5.81
CA GLN A 73 -16.47 -9.43 -4.66
C GLN A 73 -15.05 -10.02 -4.49
N GLU A 74 -14.88 -11.32 -4.67
CA GLU A 74 -13.58 -11.98 -4.60
C GLU A 74 -12.65 -11.48 -5.70
N LYS A 75 -13.12 -11.42 -6.96
CA LYS A 75 -12.35 -10.88 -8.10
C LYS A 75 -11.90 -9.45 -7.85
N GLU A 76 -12.79 -8.59 -7.36
CA GLU A 76 -12.45 -7.21 -7.05
C GLU A 76 -11.45 -7.13 -5.89
N SER A 77 -11.60 -7.98 -4.87
CA SER A 77 -10.62 -8.05 -3.78
C SER A 77 -9.22 -8.46 -4.25
N LEU A 78 -9.13 -9.41 -5.19
CA LEU A 78 -7.88 -9.86 -5.78
C LEU A 78 -7.24 -8.76 -6.63
N ARG A 79 -8.05 -8.04 -7.42
CA ARG A 79 -7.60 -6.90 -8.22
C ARG A 79 -7.00 -5.81 -7.33
N ILE A 80 -7.70 -5.42 -6.26
CA ILE A 80 -7.23 -4.40 -5.32
C ILE A 80 -5.95 -4.86 -4.61
N LYS A 81 -5.85 -6.15 -4.23
CA LYS A 81 -4.61 -6.70 -3.64
C LYS A 81 -3.45 -6.64 -4.63
N ALA A 82 -3.66 -7.05 -5.88
CA ALA A 82 -2.63 -7.02 -6.91
C ALA A 82 -2.16 -5.59 -7.20
N GLU A 83 -3.08 -4.62 -7.24
CA GLU A 83 -2.74 -3.20 -7.42
C GLU A 83 -1.94 -2.65 -6.24
N ARG A 84 -2.30 -3.01 -4.99
CA ARG A 84 -1.53 -2.62 -3.80
C ARG A 84 -0.09 -3.14 -3.85
N VAL A 85 0.11 -4.39 -4.25
CA VAL A 85 1.47 -4.97 -4.38
C VAL A 85 2.28 -4.20 -5.41
N ARG A 86 1.71 -3.92 -6.59
CA ARG A 86 2.39 -3.13 -7.64
C ARG A 86 2.76 -1.73 -7.16
N LEU A 87 1.88 -1.09 -6.40
CA LEU A 87 2.13 0.25 -5.88
C LEU A 87 3.21 0.24 -4.79
N GLU A 88 3.25 -0.78 -3.94
CA GLU A 88 4.34 -1.00 -2.98
C GLU A 88 5.69 -1.19 -3.68
N GLU A 89 5.74 -2.04 -4.72
CA GLU A 89 6.96 -2.26 -5.50
C GLU A 89 7.52 -0.97 -6.11
N LEU A 90 6.64 -0.06 -6.57
CA LEU A 90 7.07 1.24 -7.08
C LEU A 90 7.65 2.13 -5.97
N ARG A 91 7.02 2.15 -4.79
CA ARG A 91 7.54 2.89 -3.63
C ARG A 91 8.87 2.34 -3.17
N ASP A 92 9.04 1.02 -3.11
CA ASP A 92 10.29 0.41 -2.70
C ASP A 92 11.40 0.70 -3.71
N LYS A 93 11.10 0.67 -5.02
CA LYS A 93 12.06 1.11 -6.05
C LYS A 93 12.48 2.57 -5.87
N GLU A 94 11.53 3.47 -5.60
CA GLU A 94 11.83 4.88 -5.34
C GLU A 94 12.69 5.05 -4.07
N ARG A 95 12.38 4.32 -3.00
CA ARG A 95 13.17 4.32 -1.76
C ARG A 95 14.60 3.85 -2.00
N ILE A 96 14.78 2.75 -2.73
CA ILE A 96 16.09 2.20 -3.08
C ILE A 96 16.89 3.22 -3.90
N GLN A 97 16.30 3.82 -4.93
CA GLN A 97 16.99 4.84 -5.75
C GLN A 97 17.44 6.04 -4.92
N LEU A 98 16.60 6.50 -3.99
CA LEU A 98 16.94 7.60 -3.11
C LEU A 98 18.08 7.23 -2.13
N GLU A 99 18.09 5.99 -1.64
CA GLU A 99 19.15 5.47 -0.78
C GLU A 99 20.48 5.34 -1.53
N GLU A 100 20.47 4.76 -2.74
CA GLU A 100 21.65 4.67 -3.61
C GLU A 100 22.25 6.05 -3.92
N LEU A 101 21.41 7.07 -4.14
CA LEU A 101 21.88 8.44 -4.37
C LEU A 101 22.55 9.03 -3.13
N ARG A 102 21.99 8.79 -1.93
CA ARG A 102 22.60 9.22 -0.67
C ARG A 102 23.93 8.52 -0.42
N ASP A 103 24.00 7.22 -0.67
CA ASP A 103 25.24 6.46 -0.51
C ASP A 103 26.32 6.92 -1.48
N ARG A 104 25.94 7.18 -2.73
CA ARG A 104 26.86 7.78 -3.72
C ARG A 104 27.40 9.12 -3.23
N ASP A 105 26.54 9.99 -2.73
CA ASP A 105 26.96 11.30 -2.23
C ASP A 105 27.89 11.16 -1.03
N ARG A 106 27.58 10.26 -0.09
CA ARG A 106 28.42 9.95 1.07
C ARG A 106 29.81 9.47 0.64
N VAL A 107 29.88 8.52 -0.29
CA VAL A 107 31.15 8.00 -0.83
C VAL A 107 31.96 9.12 -1.47
N ARG A 108 31.34 9.98 -2.32
CA ARG A 108 32.05 11.12 -2.92
C ARG A 108 32.63 12.08 -1.88
N PHE A 109 31.93 12.31 -0.77
CA PHE A 109 32.44 13.16 0.30
C PHE A 109 33.60 12.49 1.05
N GLU A 110 33.49 11.19 1.35
CA GLU A 110 34.55 10.42 2.00
C GLU A 110 35.81 10.35 1.11
N GLU A 111 35.66 10.11 -0.20
CA GLU A 111 36.77 10.12 -1.17
C GLU A 111 37.51 11.47 -1.18
N LYS A 112 36.78 12.59 -1.26
CA LYS A 112 37.38 13.93 -1.19
C LYS A 112 38.13 14.18 0.12
N ARG A 113 37.60 13.67 1.23
CA ARG A 113 38.27 13.77 2.54
C ARG A 113 39.56 12.98 2.55
N ILE A 114 39.55 11.74 2.06
CA ILE A 114 40.72 10.88 1.97
C ILE A 114 41.78 11.53 1.08
N GLN A 115 41.41 12.04 -0.10
CA GLN A 115 42.34 12.72 -1.00
C GLN A 115 43.05 13.90 -0.33
N MET A 116 42.31 14.75 0.38
CA MET A 116 42.91 15.87 1.11
C MET A 116 43.82 15.40 2.26
N GLU A 117 43.45 14.33 2.95
CA GLU A 117 44.26 13.76 4.03
C GLU A 117 45.54 13.11 3.51
N GLU A 118 45.47 12.41 2.38
CA GLU A 118 46.62 11.84 1.68
C GLU A 118 47.59 12.93 1.21
N GLU A 119 47.07 14.02 0.63
CA GLU A 119 47.90 15.17 0.23
C GLU A 119 48.58 15.81 1.45
N ARG A 120 47.83 16.01 2.55
CA ARG A 120 48.41 16.51 3.82
C ARG A 120 49.52 15.60 4.33
N LEU A 121 49.29 14.29 4.34
CA LEU A 121 50.29 13.32 4.77
C LEU A 121 51.52 13.32 3.87
N ARG A 122 51.33 13.49 2.55
CA ARG A 122 52.42 13.61 1.58
C ARG A 122 53.27 14.85 1.86
N ILE A 123 52.63 16.00 2.07
CA ILE A 123 53.33 17.24 2.42
C ILE A 123 54.07 17.08 3.75
N GLU A 124 53.45 16.47 4.76
CA GLU A 124 54.07 16.28 6.07
C GLU A 124 55.29 15.37 6.01
N LYS A 125 55.20 14.26 5.26
CA LYS A 125 56.34 13.37 4.99
C LYS A 125 57.48 14.10 4.28
N GLU A 126 57.16 14.92 3.30
CA GLU A 126 58.15 15.70 2.56
C GLU A 126 58.81 16.77 3.43
N LYS A 127 58.02 17.46 4.28
CA LYS A 127 58.56 18.40 5.28
C LYS A 127 59.52 17.69 6.24
N PHE A 128 59.14 16.51 6.73
CA PHE A 128 60.01 15.72 7.60
C PHE A 128 61.30 15.31 6.89
N ARG A 129 61.21 14.88 5.63
CA ARG A 129 62.36 14.55 4.79
C ARG A 129 63.31 15.73 4.63
N ILE A 130 62.79 16.89 4.24
CA ILE A 130 63.58 18.13 4.09
C ILE A 130 64.22 18.53 5.41
N LYS A 131 63.46 18.48 6.52
CA LYS A 131 63.99 18.80 7.86
C LYS A 131 65.13 17.86 8.25
N SER A 132 65.00 16.56 7.97
CA SER A 132 66.07 15.59 8.20
C SER A 132 67.31 15.90 7.35
N MET A 133 67.14 16.28 6.08
CA MET A 133 68.26 16.67 5.22
C MET A 133 68.98 17.91 5.74
N ILE A 134 68.24 18.93 6.19
CA ILE A 134 68.82 20.15 6.75
C ILE A 134 69.61 19.85 8.03
N GLU A 135 69.10 18.97 8.90
CA GLU A 135 69.83 18.60 10.13
C GLU A 135 71.07 17.75 9.79
N ASP A 136 70.97 16.81 8.87
CA ASP A 136 72.11 16.03 8.40
C ASP A 136 73.18 16.95 7.77
N ASP A 137 72.79 17.91 6.93
CA ASP A 137 73.70 18.92 6.37
C ASP A 137 74.34 19.79 7.45
N ARG A 138 73.58 20.15 8.50
CA ARG A 138 74.11 20.90 9.64
C ARG A 138 75.17 20.10 10.41
N ILE A 139 74.96 18.80 10.61
CA ILE A 139 75.90 17.89 11.27
C ILE A 139 77.15 17.67 10.41
N MET A 140 76.98 17.49 9.10
CA MET A 140 78.10 17.32 8.16
C MET A 140 79.00 18.55 8.05
N ASN A 141 78.42 19.75 8.17
CA ASN A 141 79.16 21.02 8.08
C ASN A 141 79.64 21.56 9.44
N LEU A 142 79.44 20.83 10.53
CA LEU A 142 79.94 21.22 11.85
C LEU A 142 81.47 21.11 11.88
N ASP A 143 82.17 22.20 12.20
CA ASP A 143 83.62 22.14 12.45
C ASP A 143 83.88 21.50 13.81
N ILE A 144 84.51 20.32 13.78
CA ILE A 144 84.80 19.49 14.94
C ILE A 144 86.27 19.54 15.35
N SER A 145 87.09 20.35 14.66
CA SER A 145 88.54 20.40 14.86
C SER A 145 88.94 20.91 16.25
N ASP A 146 88.17 21.87 16.77
CA ASP A 146 88.45 22.53 18.06
C ASP A 146 87.65 21.94 19.24
N ILE A 147 86.96 20.81 19.03
CA ILE A 147 86.05 20.22 20.03
C ILE A 147 86.75 19.14 20.88
N PHE A 148 86.35 19.01 22.14
CA PHE A 148 86.82 17.97 23.07
C PHE A 148 86.67 16.56 22.49
N GLU A 149 87.67 15.70 22.70
CA GLU A 149 87.87 14.44 21.97
C GLU A 149 86.68 13.46 22.06
N ALA A 150 86.04 13.35 23.23
CA ALA A 150 84.84 12.52 23.37
C ALA A 150 83.65 13.02 22.53
N LEU A 151 83.51 14.34 22.38
CA LEU A 151 82.44 14.95 21.59
C LEU A 151 82.78 14.93 20.09
N ARG A 152 84.07 15.02 19.73
CA ARG A 152 84.54 14.81 18.37
C ARG A 152 84.18 13.42 17.85
N LEU A 153 84.49 12.36 18.61
CA LEU A 153 84.16 10.97 18.24
C LEU A 153 82.64 10.77 18.04
N PHE A 154 81.81 11.41 18.87
CA PHE A 154 80.36 11.35 18.74
C PHE A 154 79.87 11.95 17.41
N TYR A 155 80.37 13.12 17.02
CA TYR A 155 79.99 13.74 15.76
C TYR A 155 80.59 13.03 14.54
N GLU A 156 81.81 12.49 14.62
CA GLU A 156 82.38 11.64 13.56
C GLU A 156 81.48 10.41 13.32
N GLN A 157 81.01 9.75 14.38
CA GLN A 157 80.09 8.61 14.25
C GLN A 157 78.74 9.01 13.65
N LEU A 158 78.20 10.19 14.01
CA LEU A 158 76.97 10.71 13.39
C LEU A 158 77.16 11.01 11.90
N GLN A 159 78.28 11.63 11.52
CA GLN A 159 78.62 11.92 10.12
C GLN A 159 78.77 10.63 9.31
N GLU A 160 79.45 9.62 9.83
CA GLU A 160 79.57 8.30 9.19
C GLU A 160 78.18 7.65 9.00
N GLY A 161 77.33 7.72 10.02
CA GLY A 161 75.95 7.22 9.93
C GLY A 161 75.10 7.94 8.87
N ILE A 162 75.30 9.24 8.67
CA ILE A 162 74.65 10.03 7.61
C ILE A 162 75.14 9.57 6.24
N LEU A 163 76.45 9.46 6.04
CA LEU A 163 77.06 9.01 4.79
C LEU A 163 76.58 7.60 4.40
N ALA A 164 76.46 6.68 5.36
CA ALA A 164 75.94 5.34 5.12
C ALA A 164 74.48 5.35 4.62
N ARG A 165 73.61 6.19 5.21
CA ARG A 165 72.21 6.34 4.75
C ARG A 165 72.14 6.91 3.33
N GLN A 166 72.95 7.93 3.03
CA GLN A 166 73.00 8.54 1.70
C GLN A 166 73.55 7.57 0.64
N ALA A 167 74.57 6.78 0.98
CA ALA A 167 75.13 5.76 0.09
C ALA A 167 74.12 4.64 -0.23
N SER A 168 73.26 4.28 0.72
CA SER A 168 72.21 3.27 0.54
C SER A 168 70.98 3.77 -0.22
N THR A 169 70.83 5.08 -0.43
CA THR A 169 69.66 5.68 -1.09
C THR A 169 69.89 5.89 -2.61
N LYS A 170 71.07 5.54 -3.14
CA LYS A 170 71.38 5.50 -4.58
C LYS A 170 71.04 4.14 -5.18
#